data_AF-A0A1G0XN91-F1
#
_entry.id   AF-A0A1G0XN91-F1
#
_cell.length_a   1.000
_cell.length_b   1.000
_cell.length_c   1.000
_cell.angle_alpha   90.00
_cell.angle_beta   90.00
_cell.angle_gamma   90.00
#
_symmetry.space_group_name_H-M   'P 1'
#
loop_
_entity.id
_entity.type
_entity.pdbx_description
1 polymer ?
#
loop_
_entity_poly.entity_id
_entity_poly.type
_entity_poly.pdbx_seq_one_letter_code
_entity_poly.pdbx_strand_id
1 'polypeptide(L)'
;MTKLTLSVPDKDIVLARKRAKTRGTSISAMFSEWLHAETPENAKHNKIGPLTRSISGIISLPDDFDEKEAMSEILSEKYGLK
;
A
#
# COMPACT_ATOMS: atom_id res chain seq x y z
N MET A 1 11.37 -22.96 -12.13
CA MET A 1 11.88 -22.37 -10.87
C MET A 1 13.08 -21.51 -11.20
N THR A 2 13.06 -20.24 -10.81
CA THR A 2 14.23 -19.35 -10.89
C THR A 2 15.05 -19.49 -9.60
N LYS A 3 16.38 -19.48 -9.72
CA LYS A 3 17.29 -19.67 -8.58
C LYS A 3 18.26 -18.49 -8.54
N LEU A 4 18.36 -17.86 -7.37
CA LEU A 4 19.30 -16.78 -7.09
C LEU A 4 20.37 -17.29 -6.13
N THR A 5 21.64 -17.11 -6.50
CA THR A 5 22.79 -17.44 -5.66
C THR A 5 23.50 -16.13 -5.31
N LEU A 6 23.70 -15.86 -4.02
CA LEU A 6 24.34 -14.64 -3.53
C LEU A 6 25.67 -15.01 -2.87
N SER A 7 26.71 -14.22 -3.13
CA SER A 7 27.96 -14.26 -2.37
C SER A 7 27.96 -13.10 -1.39
N VAL A 8 28.07 -13.41 -0.10
CA VAL A 8 28.05 -12.42 0.99
C VAL A 8 29.12 -12.78 2.02
N PRO A 9 29.64 -11.81 2.80
CA PRO A 9 30.58 -12.08 3.87
C PRO A 9 30.04 -13.07 4.91
N ASP A 10 30.93 -13.89 5.49
CA ASP A 10 30.57 -14.93 6.47
C ASP A 10 29.82 -14.37 7.69
N LYS A 11 30.20 -13.17 8.14
CA LYS A 11 29.52 -12.48 9.25
C LYS A 11 28.04 -12.19 8.95
N ASP A 12 27.71 -11.90 7.69
CA ASP A 12 26.37 -11.48 7.29
C ASP A 12 25.46 -12.70 7.12
N ILE A 13 25.99 -13.84 6.61
CA ILE A 13 25.22 -15.09 6.55
C ILE A 13 24.90 -15.65 7.94
N VAL A 14 25.80 -15.49 8.91
CA VAL A 14 25.55 -15.87 10.32
C VAL A 14 24.42 -15.02 10.90
N LEU A 15 24.45 -13.70 10.67
CA LEU A 15 23.40 -12.80 11.11
C LEU A 15 22.05 -13.14 10.47
N ALA A 16 22.02 -13.42 9.17
CA ALA A 16 20.82 -13.82 8.44
C ALA A 16 20.21 -15.11 9.01
N ARG A 17 21.05 -16.13 9.30
CA ARG A 17 20.59 -17.39 9.94
C ARG A 17 19.98 -17.13 11.31
N LYS A 18 20.61 -16.30 12.14
CA LYS A 18 20.11 -15.96 13.47
C LYS A 18 18.75 -15.26 13.37
N ARG A 19 18.62 -14.27 12.49
CA ARG A 19 17.37 -13.53 12.27
C ARG A 19 16.24 -14.43 11.75
N ALA A 20 16.53 -15.28 10.77
CA ALA A 20 15.56 -16.23 10.22
C ALA A 20 15.05 -17.20 11.29
N LYS A 21 15.97 -17.74 12.13
CA LYS A 21 15.60 -18.61 13.25
C LYS A 21 14.74 -17.91 14.29
N THR A 22 15.10 -16.68 14.70
CA THR A 22 14.30 -15.89 15.64
C THR A 22 12.90 -15.58 15.11
N ARG A 23 12.76 -15.37 13.80
CA ARG A 23 11.48 -15.14 13.12
C ARG A 23 10.71 -16.41 12.76
N GLY A 24 11.27 -17.60 13.01
CA GLY A 24 10.66 -18.88 12.64
C GLY A 24 10.50 -19.09 11.13
N THR A 25 11.37 -18.48 10.32
CA THR A 25 11.29 -18.53 8.84
C THR A 25 12.61 -18.96 8.21
N SER A 26 12.64 -19.17 6.90
CA SER A 26 13.86 -19.43 6.13
C SER A 26 14.50 -18.13 5.64
N ILE A 27 15.81 -18.16 5.34
CA ILE A 27 16.51 -17.00 4.76
C ILE A 27 15.87 -16.59 3.43
N SER A 28 15.54 -17.57 2.58
CA SER A 28 14.91 -17.31 1.28
C SER A 28 13.54 -16.65 1.44
N ALA A 29 12.70 -17.14 2.36
CA ALA A 29 11.39 -16.54 2.61
C ALA A 29 11.50 -15.13 3.20
N MET A 30 12.40 -14.93 4.18
CA MET A 30 12.68 -13.61 4.76
C MET A 30 13.19 -12.61 3.71
N PHE A 31 14.06 -13.05 2.80
CA PHE A 31 14.57 -12.20 1.73
C PHE A 31 13.50 -11.86 0.69
N SER A 32 12.67 -12.82 0.30
CA SER A 32 11.53 -12.57 -0.60
C SER A 32 10.55 -11.57 0.00
N GLU A 33 10.21 -11.71 1.28
CA GLU A 33 9.35 -10.77 2.00
C GLU A 33 9.96 -9.37 2.04
N TRP A 34 11.27 -9.25 2.33
CA TRP A 34 11.98 -7.98 2.26
C TRP A 34 11.92 -7.37 0.86
N LEU A 35 12.15 -8.15 -0.20
CA LEU A 35 12.09 -7.65 -1.58
C LEU A 35 10.68 -7.15 -1.94
N HIS A 36 9.64 -7.83 -1.46
CA HIS A 36 8.25 -7.39 -1.60
C HIS A 36 7.95 -6.10 -0.83
N ALA A 37 8.52 -5.94 0.37
CA ALA A 37 8.35 -4.74 1.18
C ALA A 37 9.13 -3.53 0.64
N GLU A 38 10.35 -3.77 0.14
CA GLU A 38 11.24 -2.76 -0.43
C GLU A 38 10.79 -2.32 -1.83
N THR A 39 10.02 -3.16 -2.51
CA THR A 39 9.39 -2.82 -3.79
C THR A 39 7.96 -2.36 -3.49
N PRO A 40 7.70 -1.08 -3.20
CA PRO A 40 6.33 -0.57 -3.25
C PRO A 40 5.86 -0.89 -4.67
N GLU A 41 4.89 -1.78 -4.79
CA GLU A 41 4.44 -2.42 -6.02
C GLU A 41 3.92 -1.37 -7.02
N ASN A 42 4.80 -0.54 -7.62
CA ASN A 42 4.49 0.65 -8.43
C ASN A 42 3.12 1.24 -8.11
N ALA A 43 2.88 1.44 -6.80
CA ALA A 43 1.57 1.49 -6.16
C ALA A 43 0.44 1.30 -7.16
N LYS A 44 0.28 0.07 -7.74
CA LYS A 44 -0.43 -0.20 -9.02
C LYS A 44 -1.38 0.93 -9.21
N HIS A 45 -0.97 1.98 -9.95
CA HIS A 45 -1.81 3.16 -10.05
C HIS A 45 -3.07 2.55 -10.61
N ASN A 46 -4.10 2.42 -9.77
CA ASN A 46 -5.37 1.88 -10.18
C ASN A 46 -5.80 2.95 -11.14
N LYS A 47 -5.44 2.76 -12.42
CA LYS A 47 -5.71 3.70 -13.47
C LYS A 47 -7.21 3.75 -13.40
N ILE A 48 -7.71 4.86 -12.86
CA ILE A 48 -9.14 5.11 -12.70
C ILE A 48 -9.76 4.65 -14.01
N GLY A 49 -10.62 3.63 -13.92
CA GLY A 49 -11.16 2.95 -15.10
C GLY A 49 -11.76 3.99 -16.04
N PRO A 50 -11.81 3.74 -17.36
CA PRO A 50 -12.25 4.74 -18.34
C PRO A 50 -13.59 5.39 -17.98
N LEU A 51 -14.53 4.59 -17.44
CA LEU A 51 -15.81 5.08 -16.92
C LEU A 51 -15.64 6.00 -15.71
N THR A 52 -14.94 5.55 -14.66
CA THR A 52 -14.71 6.37 -13.46
C THR A 52 -13.95 7.64 -13.80
N ARG A 53 -13.04 7.60 -14.78
CA ARG A 53 -12.29 8.76 -15.28
C ARG A 53 -13.19 9.74 -16.01
N SER A 54 -14.13 9.25 -16.81
CA SER A 54 -15.11 10.11 -17.49
C SER A 54 -16.02 10.83 -16.50
N ILE A 55 -16.29 10.24 -15.33
CA ILE A 55 -17.15 10.82 -14.30
C ILE A 55 -16.35 11.73 -13.34
N SER A 56 -15.13 11.34 -12.99
CA SER A 56 -14.23 12.13 -12.13
C SER A 56 -13.77 13.39 -12.86
N GLY A 57 -14.04 14.56 -12.30
CA GLY A 57 -13.70 15.86 -12.91
C GLY A 57 -14.83 16.54 -13.68
N ILE A 58 -16.03 15.93 -13.73
CA ILE A 58 -17.25 16.63 -14.19
C ILE A 58 -17.71 17.67 -13.15
N ILE A 59 -17.43 17.42 -11.87
CA ILE A 59 -17.84 18.29 -10.77
C ILE A 59 -16.64 19.15 -10.39
N SER A 60 -16.79 20.47 -10.50
CA SER A 60 -15.88 21.45 -9.93
C SER A 60 -16.49 21.93 -8.61
N LEU A 61 -15.73 21.81 -7.53
CA LEU A 61 -16.11 22.40 -6.25
C LEU A 61 -15.61 23.84 -6.18
N PRO A 62 -16.32 24.73 -5.45
CA PRO A 62 -15.81 26.05 -5.10
C PRO A 62 -14.48 25.97 -4.33
N ASP A 63 -13.63 26.99 -4.45
CA ASP A 63 -12.34 27.05 -3.75
C ASP A 63 -12.49 27.08 -2.20
N ASP A 64 -13.65 27.50 -1.72
CA ASP A 64 -14.02 27.62 -0.30
C ASP A 64 -14.90 26.45 0.19
N PHE A 65 -14.99 25.36 -0.56
CA PHE A 65 -15.82 24.21 -0.20
C PHE A 65 -15.31 23.50 1.07
N ASP A 66 -16.08 23.55 2.15
CA ASP A 66 -15.83 22.77 3.36
C ASP A 66 -16.44 21.36 3.25
N GLU A 67 -15.59 20.39 2.93
CA GLU A 67 -15.98 18.98 2.82
C GLU A 67 -16.62 18.43 4.11
N LYS A 68 -16.18 18.89 5.28
CA LYS A 68 -16.65 18.37 6.58
C LYS A 68 -18.05 18.88 6.88
N GLU A 69 -18.29 20.15 6.62
CA GLU A 69 -19.61 20.76 6.80
C GLU A 69 -20.64 20.10 5.87
N ALA A 70 -20.32 20.00 4.57
CA ALA A 70 -21.18 19.33 3.60
C ALA A 70 -21.49 17.88 3.96
N MET A 71 -20.48 17.12 4.42
CA MET A 71 -20.68 15.74 4.88
C MET A 71 -21.57 15.67 6.11
N SER A 72 -21.38 16.58 7.07
CA SER A 72 -22.18 16.67 8.29
C SER A 72 -23.65 16.94 7.98
N GLU A 73 -23.95 17.86 7.05
CA GLU A 73 -25.31 18.15 6.62
C GLU A 73 -25.97 16.94 5.94
N ILE A 74 -25.28 16.29 5.00
CA ILE A 74 -25.79 15.11 4.29
C ILE A 74 -26.13 13.99 5.27
N LEU A 75 -25.25 13.73 6.24
CA LEU A 75 -25.48 12.70 7.25
C LEU A 75 -26.63 13.09 8.18
N SER A 76 -26.70 14.35 8.61
CA SER A 76 -27.78 14.84 9.47
C SER A 76 -29.14 14.73 8.79
N GLU A 77 -29.23 15.07 7.50
CA GLU A 77 -30.44 14.92 6.70
C GLU A 77 -30.81 13.44 6.48
N LYS A 78 -29.83 12.60 6.12
CA LYS A 78 -30.04 11.16 5.90
C LYS A 78 -30.55 10.44 7.14
N TYR A 79 -30.05 10.81 8.32
CA TYR A 79 -30.40 10.16 9.59
C TYR A 79 -31.47 10.95 10.39
N GLY A 80 -32.00 12.05 9.85
CA GLY A 80 -33.07 12.82 10.49
C GLY A 80 -32.65 13.51 11.79
N LEU A 81 -31.40 13.94 11.90
CA LEU A 81 -30.82 14.60 13.09
C LEU A 81 -31.06 16.12 13.12
N LYS A 82 -32.13 16.61 12.48
CA LYS A 82 -32.57 18.02 12.55
C LYS A 82 -33.65 18.21 13.60
#